data_AF-A0A5Q0CHM4-F1
#
_entry.id   AF-A0A5Q0CHM4-F1
#
_cell.length_a   1.000
_cell.length_b   1.000
_cell.length_c   1.000
_cell.angle_alpha   90.00
_cell.angle_beta   90.00
_cell.angle_gamma   90.00
#
_symmetry.space_group_name_H-M   'P 1'
#
loop_
_entity.id
_entity.type
_entity.pdbx_description
1 polymer ?
#
loop_
_entity_poly.entity_id
_entity_poly.type
_entity_poly.pdbx_seq_one_letter_code
_entity_poly.pdbx_strand_id
1 'polypeptide(L)' 'MGGREKYRHIGSLRDVAETLIISWPSDDGEEYMTAIKACLEAIHGRVAAHEARAALIRAAEEAGIPVITVVH' A
#
# COMPACT_ATOMS: atom_id res chain seq x y z
N MET A 1 -11.81 -2.93 -24.04
CA MET A 1 -12.08 -2.45 -22.67
C MET A 1 -12.09 -3.63 -21.72
N GLY A 2 -10.96 -3.88 -21.03
CA GLY A 2 -10.83 -4.99 -20.07
C GLY A 2 -11.15 -4.54 -18.66
N GLY A 3 -12.40 -4.67 -18.25
CA GLY A 3 -12.80 -4.44 -16.85
C GLY A 3 -12.58 -5.69 -16.02
N ARG A 4 -11.43 -5.84 -15.38
CA ARG A 4 -11.06 -6.92 -14.43
C ARG A 4 -9.74 -6.43 -13.77
N GLU A 5 -9.59 -6.09 -12.49
CA GLU A 5 -10.32 -6.29 -11.25
C GLU A 5 -10.25 -4.97 -10.45
N LYS A 6 -11.37 -4.41 -10.00
CA LYS A 6 -11.40 -3.03 -9.44
C LYS A 6 -10.88 -2.91 -8.01
N TYR A 7 -10.64 -4.04 -7.35
CA TYR A 7 -10.28 -4.08 -5.93
C TYR A 7 -9.30 -5.23 -5.72
N ARG A 8 -8.06 -4.89 -5.32
CA ARG A 8 -7.07 -5.86 -4.85
C ARG A 8 -7.19 -5.95 -3.33
N HIS A 9 -7.42 -7.15 -2.81
CA HIS A 9 -7.46 -7.37 -1.37
C HIS A 9 -6.03 -7.43 -0.83
N ILE A 10 -5.66 -6.48 0.02
CA ILE A 10 -4.33 -6.41 0.62
C ILE A 10 -4.41 -7.00 2.03
N GLY A 11 -4.11 -8.29 2.15
CA GLY A 11 -4.18 -9.02 3.43
C GLY A 11 -2.82 -9.22 4.12
N SER A 12 -1.72 -8.84 3.46
CA SER A 12 -0.36 -9.12 3.92
C SER A 12 0.64 -8.06 3.45
N LEU A 13 1.76 -7.94 4.15
CA LEU A 13 2.85 -7.03 3.76
C LEU A 13 3.40 -7.36 2.36
N ARG A 14 3.34 -8.63 1.95
CA ARG A 14 3.68 -9.05 0.59
C ARG A 14 2.72 -8.46 -0.45
N ASP A 15 1.41 -8.53 -0.22
CA ASP A 15 0.41 -7.89 -1.09
C ASP A 15 0.62 -6.38 -1.19
N VAL A 16 0.97 -5.73 -0.08
CA VAL A 16 1.30 -4.30 -0.07
C VAL A 16 2.49 -4.04 -1.00
N ALA A 17 3.59 -4.78 -0.82
CA ALA A 17 4.80 -4.62 -1.64
C ALA A 17 4.54 -4.90 -3.12
N GLU A 18 3.79 -5.97 -3.45
CA GLU A 18 3.41 -6.28 -4.83
C GLU A 18 2.51 -5.19 -5.43
N THR A 19 1.65 -4.56 -4.64
CA THR A 19 0.81 -3.46 -5.10
C THR A 19 1.63 -2.22 -5.40
N LEU A 20 2.58 -1.88 -4.53
CA LEU A 20 3.51 -0.77 -4.72
C LEU A 20 4.38 -0.97 -5.97
N ILE A 21 4.85 -2.20 -6.23
CA ILE A 21 5.75 -2.48 -7.36
C ILE A 21 5.01 -2.62 -8.70
N ILE A 22 3.84 -3.25 -8.71
CA ILE A 22 3.18 -3.70 -9.95
C ILE A 22 2.05 -2.76 -10.38
N SER A 23 1.36 -2.15 -9.43
CA SER A 23 0.06 -1.52 -9.66
C SER A 23 -0.02 -0.07 -9.19
N TRP A 24 1.11 0.47 -8.73
CA TRP A 24 1.14 1.84 -8.23
C TRP A 24 1.22 2.84 -9.38
N PRO A 25 0.37 3.88 -9.39
CA PRO A 25 0.25 4.80 -10.52
C PRO A 25 1.34 5.88 -10.57
N SER A 26 2.00 6.17 -9.43
CA SER A 26 3.00 7.24 -9.34
C SER A 26 4.11 6.89 -8.34
N ASP A 27 5.34 6.75 -8.84
CA ASP A 27 6.52 6.34 -8.06
C ASP A 27 7.26 7.53 -7.40
N ASP A 28 6.87 8.77 -7.73
CA ASP A 28 7.55 10.00 -7.29
C ASP A 28 7.06 10.56 -5.94
N GLY A 29 6.11 9.87 -5.30
CA GLY A 29 5.49 10.30 -4.05
C GLY A 29 6.39 10.11 -2.82
N GLU A 30 6.43 11.10 -1.91
CA GLU A 30 7.14 10.94 -0.63
C GLU A 30 6.47 9.86 0.24
N GLU A 31 5.14 9.84 0.23
CA GLU A 31 4.37 8.82 0.95
C GLU A 31 4.53 7.45 0.28
N TYR A 32 4.70 7.39 -1.04
CA TYR A 32 5.01 6.13 -1.74
C TYR A 32 6.33 5.50 -1.28
N MET A 33 7.41 6.27 -1.28
CA MET A 33 8.72 5.79 -0.79
C MET A 33 8.64 5.40 0.69
N THR A 34 7.87 6.16 1.48
CA THR A 34 7.63 5.86 2.90
C THR A 34 6.86 4.55 3.07
N ALA A 35 5.85 4.28 2.23
CA ALA A 35 5.10 3.02 2.23
C ALA A 35 5.99 1.83 1.86
N ILE A 36 6.86 1.94 0.84
CA ILE A 36 7.84 0.90 0.50
C ILE A 36 8.75 0.60 1.69
N LYS A 37 9.32 1.66 2.28
CA LYS A 37 10.26 1.51 3.39
C LYS A 37 9.57 0.87 4.59
N ALA A 38 8.40 1.36 4.99
CA ALA A 38 7.63 0.79 6.09
C ALA A 38 7.25 -0.67 5.83
N CYS A 39 6.91 -1.03 4.59
CA CYS A 39 6.63 -2.41 4.23
C CYS A 39 7.84 -3.31 4.39
N LEU A 40 9.01 -2.87 3.90
CA LEU A 40 10.25 -3.60 4.07
C LEU A 40 10.60 -3.77 5.55
N GLU A 41 10.55 -2.70 6.34
CA GLU A 41 10.81 -2.78 7.78
C GLU A 41 9.85 -3.76 8.48
N ALA A 42 8.58 -3.78 8.08
CA ALA A 42 7.59 -4.68 8.65
C ALA A 42 7.83 -6.14 8.25
N ILE A 43 8.26 -6.41 7.01
CA ILE A 43 8.65 -7.75 6.54
C ILE A 43 9.86 -8.26 7.34
N HIS A 44 10.79 -7.35 7.67
CA HIS A 44 11.94 -7.65 8.52
C HIS A 44 11.61 -7.70 10.02
N GLY A 45 10.34 -7.48 10.42
CA GLY A 45 9.92 -7.47 11.83
C GLY A 45 10.42 -6.27 12.64
N ARG A 46 10.87 -5.20 11.97
CA ARG A 46 11.39 -3.97 12.61
C ARG A 46 10.29 -2.98 12.99
N VAL A 47 9.19 -2.96 12.24
CA VAL A 47 7.97 -2.18 12.59
C VAL A 47 6.73 -3.06 12.54
N ALA A 48 5.66 -2.62 13.18
CA ALA A 48 4.41 -3.37 13.21
C ALA A 48 3.67 -3.27 11.87
N ALA A 49 2.92 -4.31 11.51
CA ALA A 49 2.14 -4.34 10.27
C ALA A 49 1.11 -3.20 10.16
N HIS A 50 0.62 -2.67 11.29
CA HIS A 50 -0.30 -1.53 11.30
C HIS A 50 0.37 -0.23 10.83
N GLU A 51 1.67 -0.06 11.07
CA GLU A 51 2.42 1.11 10.60
C GLU A 51 2.64 1.07 9.09
N ALA A 52 3.01 -0.10 8.56
CA ALA A 52 3.09 -0.31 7.11
C ALA A 52 1.72 -0.09 6.43
N ARG A 53 0.62 -0.51 7.08
CA ARG A 53 -0.74 -0.24 6.61
C ARG A 53 -1.06 1.25 6.62
N ALA A 54 -0.70 1.98 7.68
CA ALA A 54 -0.93 3.41 7.76
C ALA A 54 -0.16 4.17 6.68
N ALA A 55 1.11 3.83 6.46
CA ALA A 55 1.93 4.41 5.39
C ALA A 55 1.34 4.14 4.00
N LEU A 56 0.86 2.91 3.76
CA LEU A 56 0.19 2.57 2.50
C LEU A 56 -1.07 3.42 2.25
N ILE A 57 -1.87 3.67 3.29
CA ILE A 57 -3.09 4.48 3.17
C ILE A 57 -2.73 5.91 2.75
N ARG A 58 -1.74 6.52 3.40
CA ARG A 58 -1.29 7.87 3.04
C ARG A 58 -0.74 7.93 1.62
N ALA A 59 0.03 6.93 1.21
CA ALA A 59 0.51 6.82 -0.15
C ALA A 59 -0.66 6.73 -1.15
N ALA A 60 -1.70 5.97 -0.82
CA ALA A 60 -2.89 5.87 -1.66
C ALA A 60 -3.62 7.23 -1.74
N GLU A 61 -3.73 7.96 -0.63
CA GLU A 61 -4.31 9.31 -0.61
C GLU A 61 -3.51 10.29 -1.51
N GLU A 62 -2.17 10.27 -1.44
CA GLU A 62 -1.29 11.07 -2.30
C GLU A 62 -1.44 10.71 -3.79
N ALA A 63 -1.57 9.43 -4.09
CA ALA A 63 -1.79 8.92 -5.44
C ALA A 63 -3.23 9.13 -5.96
N GLY A 64 -4.14 9.67 -5.15
CA GLY A 64 -5.55 9.84 -5.50
C GLY A 64 -6.33 8.52 -5.58
N ILE A 65 -5.83 7.45 -4.94
CA ILE A 65 -6.45 6.13 -4.87
C ILE A 65 -7.42 6.12 -3.67
N PRO A 66 -8.73 5.89 -3.90
CA PRO A 66 -9.70 5.84 -2.80
C PRO A 66 -9.49 4.60 -1.92
N VAL A 67 -9.29 4.81 -0.63
CA VAL A 67 -9.14 3.76 0.38
C VAL A 67 -10.47 3.49 1.06
N ILE A 68 -10.90 2.23 1.09
CA ILE A 68 -12.08 1.78 1.83
C ILE A 68 -11.59 0.99 3.05
N THR A 69 -11.90 1.48 4.25
CA THR A 69 -11.60 0.77 5.50
C THR A 69 -12.90 0.27 6.12
N VAL A 70 -12.90 -0.99 6.56
CA VAL A 70 -14.00 -1.54 7.36
C VAL A 70 -13.65 -1.28 8.81
N VAL A 71 -14.41 -0.40 9.47
CA VAL A 71 -14.38 -0.23 10.93
C VAL A 71 -15.32 -1.29 11.53
N HIS A 72 -14.77 -2.16 12.37
CA HIS A 72 -15.54 -3.15 13.14
C HIS A 72 -15.91 -2.58 14.50
#